data_AF-A0A7C5Z1Y3-F1
#
_entry.id   AF-A0A7C5Z1Y3-F1
#
_cell.length_a   1.000
_cell.length_b   1.000
_cell.length_c   1.000
_cell.angle_alpha   90.00
_cell.angle_beta   90.00
_cell.angle_gamma   90.00
#
_symmetry.space_group_name_H-M   'P 1'
#
loop_
_entity.id
_entity.type
_entity.pdbx_description
1 polymer ?
#
loop_
_entity_poly.entity_id
_entity_poly.type
_entity_poly.pdbx_seq_one_letter_code
_entity_poly.pdbx_strand_id
1 'polypeptide(L)'
;MTARHAYGYAQGVANQVMYLALQRLAWQVPAEDPNSDYLLVFNPHAWGTRRSVEYDFNRHPRVASKLTDEQGRNGASQWVQGSTGMGDRHTPVFYAPLLAFSYRQFRLRKTSERAAPSGVHVNAGIPENEHGRVIFSRKGTVGIFDQDAGRYVFRGSTGGARAVVLNDPSDTWSHNVVPYSDEIYTFGSAAFNVLERRPLRGRVRMHRRHSDSALETDWILYAGSRTLEARC
;
A
#
# COMPACT_ATOMS: atom_id res chain seq x y z
N MET A 1 2.86 -28.43 -22.70
CA MET A 1 2.48 -27.42 -21.69
C MET A 1 3.64 -26.43 -21.59
N THR A 2 3.42 -25.13 -21.82
CA THR A 2 4.50 -24.12 -21.76
C THR A 2 4.81 -23.76 -20.30
N ALA A 3 6.00 -23.22 -20.01
CA ALA A 3 6.39 -22.78 -18.67
C ALA A 3 5.39 -21.79 -18.05
N ARG A 4 4.88 -20.85 -18.86
CA ARG A 4 3.83 -19.91 -18.44
C ARG A 4 2.54 -20.61 -18.00
N HIS A 5 2.11 -21.66 -18.72
CA HIS A 5 0.89 -22.40 -18.38
C HIS A 5 1.08 -23.25 -17.12
N ALA A 6 2.24 -23.91 -16.98
CA ALA A 6 2.55 -24.71 -15.79
C ALA A 6 2.62 -23.82 -14.54
N TYR A 7 3.27 -22.65 -14.64
CA TYR A 7 3.33 -21.68 -13.55
C TYR A 7 1.94 -21.15 -13.19
N GLY A 8 1.14 -20.74 -14.19
CA GLY A 8 -0.23 -20.28 -13.95
C GLY A 8 -1.12 -21.35 -13.31
N TYR A 9 -0.97 -22.61 -13.71
CA TYR A 9 -1.70 -23.73 -13.09
C TYR A 9 -1.28 -23.92 -11.63
N ALA A 10 0.02 -23.93 -11.33
CA ALA A 10 0.53 -24.05 -9.97
C ALA A 10 0.01 -22.92 -9.06
N GLN A 11 -0.01 -21.67 -9.55
CA GLN A 11 -0.60 -20.55 -8.83
C GLN A 11 -2.10 -20.73 -8.59
N GLY A 12 -2.84 -21.23 -9.59
CA GLY A 12 -4.28 -21.51 -9.46
C GLY A 12 -4.58 -22.54 -8.38
N VAL A 13 -3.86 -23.67 -8.38
CA VAL A 13 -3.99 -24.71 -7.36
C VAL A 13 -3.63 -24.18 -5.97
N ALA A 14 -2.51 -23.45 -5.84
CA ALA A 14 -2.08 -22.87 -4.58
C ALA A 14 -3.12 -21.89 -4.01
N ASN A 15 -3.66 -21.00 -4.85
CA ASN A 15 -4.70 -20.05 -4.45
C ASN A 15 -5.97 -20.74 -3.98
N GLN A 16 -6.40 -21.80 -4.67
CA GLN A 16 -7.59 -22.57 -4.29
C GLN A 16 -7.41 -23.25 -2.92
N VAL A 17 -6.27 -23.92 -2.71
CA VAL A 17 -5.96 -24.57 -1.44
C VAL A 17 -5.88 -23.54 -0.30
N MET A 18 -5.18 -22.43 -0.53
CA MET A 18 -5.07 -21.34 0.44
C MET A 18 -6.45 -20.78 0.81
N TYR A 19 -7.28 -20.47 -0.18
CA TYR A 19 -8.63 -19.94 0.04
C TYR A 19 -9.49 -20.88 0.89
N LEU A 20 -9.54 -22.17 0.53
CA LEU A 20 -10.31 -23.17 1.27
C LEU A 20 -9.80 -23.35 2.71
N ALA A 21 -8.49 -23.34 2.91
CA ALA A 21 -7.90 -23.44 4.24
C ALA A 21 -8.24 -22.23 5.11
N LEU A 22 -8.08 -21.02 4.58
CA LEU A 22 -8.41 -19.78 5.29
C LEU A 22 -9.90 -19.70 5.61
N GLN A 23 -10.78 -20.11 4.69
CA GLN A 23 -12.22 -20.14 4.92
C GLN A 23 -12.60 -21.12 6.03
N ARG A 24 -12.01 -22.32 6.03
CA ARG A 24 -12.23 -23.31 7.10
C ARG A 24 -11.78 -22.79 8.47
N LEU A 25 -10.62 -22.12 8.54
CA LEU A 25 -10.13 -21.50 9.77
C LEU A 25 -11.06 -20.37 10.21
N ALA A 26 -11.49 -19.52 9.29
CA ALA A 26 -12.37 -18.40 9.60
C ALA A 26 -13.73 -18.85 10.15
N TRP A 27 -14.26 -19.99 9.68
CA TRP A 27 -15.49 -20.58 10.20
C TRP A 27 -15.40 -21.08 11.64
N GLN A 28 -14.19 -21.25 12.19
CA GLN A 28 -14.01 -21.64 13.60
C GLN A 28 -14.06 -20.43 14.55
N VAL A 29 -14.08 -19.20 14.03
CA VAL A 29 -14.04 -17.98 14.84
C VAL A 29 -15.45 -17.40 14.96
N PRO A 30 -16.00 -17.25 16.18
CA PRO A 30 -17.34 -16.72 16.39
C PRO A 30 -17.54 -15.31 15.81
N ALA A 31 -18.70 -15.09 15.20
CA ALA A 31 -19.18 -13.80 14.73
C ALA A 31 -20.46 -13.44 15.50
N GLU A 32 -20.29 -12.98 16.74
CA GLU A 32 -21.37 -12.96 17.75
C GLU A 32 -22.46 -11.90 17.51
N ASP A 33 -22.11 -10.77 16.90
CA ASP A 33 -23.10 -9.76 16.52
C ASP A 33 -23.48 -9.86 15.04
N PRO A 34 -24.76 -10.13 14.73
CA PRO A 34 -25.26 -10.21 13.36
C PRO A 34 -25.31 -8.86 12.63
N ASN A 35 -25.22 -7.72 13.34
CA ASN A 35 -25.29 -6.39 12.71
C ASN A 35 -23.92 -5.87 12.22
N SER A 36 -22.88 -6.69 12.34
CA SER A 36 -21.51 -6.32 12.01
C SER A 36 -20.94 -7.15 10.88
N ASP A 37 -20.06 -6.53 10.10
CA ASP A 37 -19.25 -7.28 9.16
C ASP A 37 -17.92 -7.63 9.85
N TYR A 38 -17.43 -8.83 9.61
CA TYR A 38 -16.20 -9.33 10.21
C TYR A 38 -15.14 -9.55 9.15
N LEU A 39 -13.89 -9.27 9.51
CA LEU A 39 -12.72 -9.52 8.69
C LEU A 39 -11.67 -10.20 9.56
N LEU A 40 -11.22 -11.38 9.15
CA LEU A 40 -10.07 -12.03 9.75
C LEU A 40 -8.83 -11.72 8.91
N VAL A 41 -7.81 -11.22 9.58
CA VAL A 41 -6.51 -10.95 8.98
C VAL A 41 -5.50 -11.94 9.53
N PHE A 42 -4.89 -12.71 8.66
CA PHE A 42 -3.89 -13.72 9.01
C PHE A 42 -2.48 -13.19 8.73
N ASN A 43 -1.55 -13.48 9.62
CA ASN A 43 -0.12 -13.32 9.39
C ASN A 43 0.53 -14.70 9.29
N PRO A 44 0.82 -15.20 8.08
CA PRO A 44 1.49 -16.48 7.89
C PRO A 44 3.01 -16.40 8.10
N HIS A 45 3.56 -15.22 8.41
CA HIS A 45 5.00 -15.05 8.60
C HIS A 45 5.45 -15.50 10.00
N ALA A 46 6.71 -15.95 10.07
CA ALA A 46 7.38 -16.34 11.32
C ALA A 46 7.78 -15.16 12.21
N TRP A 47 7.43 -13.93 11.83
CA TRP A 47 7.70 -12.70 12.59
C TRP A 47 6.44 -11.85 12.71
N GLY A 48 6.40 -11.03 13.75
CA GLY A 48 5.34 -10.04 13.93
C GLY A 48 5.36 -8.98 12.83
N THR A 49 4.19 -8.55 12.39
CA THR A 49 4.03 -7.61 11.28
C THR A 49 2.99 -6.55 11.62
N ARG A 50 3.20 -5.33 11.13
CA ARG A 50 2.23 -4.25 11.18
C ARG A 50 2.03 -3.75 9.75
N ARG A 51 0.95 -4.20 9.11
CA ARG A 51 0.64 -3.88 7.71
C ARG A 51 -0.66 -3.11 7.60
N SER A 52 -0.74 -2.29 6.57
CA SER A 52 -2.00 -1.73 6.11
C SER A 52 -2.83 -2.84 5.48
N VAL A 53 -4.08 -2.95 5.91
CA VAL A 53 -5.06 -3.88 5.34
C VAL A 53 -6.05 -3.09 4.52
N GLU A 54 -6.35 -3.60 3.33
CA GLU A 54 -7.29 -3.05 2.37
C GLU A 54 -8.23 -4.21 1.96
N TYR A 55 -9.52 -4.10 2.26
CA TYR A 55 -10.52 -5.12 1.88
C TYR A 55 -11.84 -4.48 1.44
N ASP A 56 -12.36 -4.85 0.27
CA ASP A 56 -13.58 -4.23 -0.26
C ASP A 56 -14.82 -4.74 0.48
N PHE A 57 -15.47 -3.84 1.23
CA PHE A 57 -16.79 -4.11 1.81
C PHE A 57 -17.89 -3.60 0.89
N ASN A 58 -19.04 -4.29 0.92
CA ASN A 58 -20.25 -3.83 0.25
C ASN A 58 -20.98 -2.78 1.10
N ARG A 59 -20.29 -1.69 1.45
CA ARG A 59 -20.82 -0.58 2.27
C ARG A 59 -20.38 0.79 1.74
N HIS A 60 -21.33 1.73 1.72
CA HIS A 60 -21.06 3.12 1.33
C HIS A 60 -20.37 3.90 2.47
N PRO A 61 -19.32 4.71 2.20
CA PRO A 61 -18.65 5.60 3.15
C PRO A 61 -19.56 6.63 3.83
N ARG A 62 -20.73 6.92 3.24
CA ARG A 62 -21.73 7.81 3.85
C ARG A 62 -22.33 7.20 5.12
N VAL A 63 -22.25 5.88 5.27
CA VAL A 63 -22.58 5.21 6.52
C VAL A 63 -21.36 5.29 7.43
N ALA A 64 -21.42 6.20 8.41
CA ALA A 64 -20.40 6.28 9.44
C ALA A 64 -20.23 4.89 10.08
N SER A 65 -18.98 4.40 10.02
CA SER A 65 -18.64 3.04 10.40
C SER A 65 -17.40 3.06 11.27
N LYS A 66 -17.37 2.15 12.24
CA LYS A 66 -16.33 2.02 13.24
C LYS A 66 -15.69 0.64 13.10
N LEU A 67 -14.38 0.62 12.92
CA LEU A 67 -13.60 -0.60 12.91
C LEU A 67 -13.05 -0.83 14.32
N THR A 68 -13.39 -1.97 14.91
CA THR A 68 -12.87 -2.40 16.21
C THR A 68 -12.13 -3.72 16.08
N ASP A 69 -11.13 -3.93 16.92
CA ASP A 69 -10.49 -5.24 17.07
C ASP A 69 -11.32 -6.19 17.96
N GLU A 70 -10.80 -7.39 18.21
CA GLU A 70 -11.43 -8.41 19.05
C GLU A 70 -11.61 -7.99 20.52
N GLN A 71 -10.88 -6.96 20.98
CA GLN A 71 -10.96 -6.41 22.34
C GLN A 71 -11.89 -5.18 22.40
N GLY A 72 -12.55 -4.83 21.30
CA GLY A 72 -13.41 -3.65 21.19
C GLY A 72 -12.64 -2.34 21.08
N ARG A 73 -11.31 -2.37 20.90
CA ARG A 73 -10.50 -1.15 20.73
C ARG A 73 -10.70 -0.58 19.33
N ASN A 74 -10.80 0.74 19.24
CA ASN A 74 -11.01 1.42 17.97
C ASN A 74 -9.72 1.44 17.15
N GLY A 75 -9.76 0.87 15.96
CA GLY A 75 -8.70 1.03 14.96
C GLY A 75 -8.88 2.34 14.21
N ALA A 76 -7.79 3.08 14.01
CA ALA A 76 -7.78 4.16 13.03
C ALA A 76 -8.05 3.55 11.64
N SER A 77 -9.13 4.00 10.99
CA SER A 77 -9.51 3.54 9.66
C SER A 77 -9.97 4.70 8.80
N GLN A 78 -9.70 4.62 7.50
CA GLN A 78 -10.24 5.56 6.53
C GLN A 78 -10.83 4.83 5.33
N TRP A 79 -11.87 5.39 4.72
CA TRP A 79 -12.39 4.88 3.46
C TRP A 79 -11.59 5.40 2.27
N VAL A 80 -11.25 4.50 1.34
CA VAL A 80 -10.68 4.80 0.02
C VAL A 80 -11.57 4.19 -1.06
N GLN A 81 -11.31 4.55 -2.32
CA GLN A 81 -12.04 3.99 -3.45
C GLN A 81 -11.80 2.48 -3.54
N GLY A 82 -12.87 1.72 -3.73
CA GLY A 82 -12.85 0.27 -3.94
C GLY A 82 -11.89 -0.16 -5.04
N SER A 83 -11.22 -1.29 -4.84
CA SER A 83 -10.37 -1.89 -5.88
C SER A 83 -11.20 -2.55 -7.00
N THR A 84 -12.43 -2.98 -6.67
CA THR A 84 -13.37 -3.53 -7.65
C THR A 84 -14.25 -2.44 -8.27
N GLY A 85 -14.28 -2.35 -9.60
CA GLY A 85 -15.11 -1.38 -10.34
C GLY A 85 -16.61 -1.70 -10.40
N MET A 86 -17.09 -2.67 -9.61
CA MET A 86 -18.49 -3.12 -9.63
C MET A 86 -19.22 -2.68 -8.36
N GLY A 87 -20.20 -1.78 -8.53
CA GLY A 87 -21.04 -1.28 -7.45
C GLY A 87 -20.41 -0.19 -6.58
N ASP A 88 -21.09 0.17 -5.50
CA ASP A 88 -20.70 1.21 -4.54
C ASP A 88 -19.73 0.69 -3.46
N ARG A 89 -18.79 -0.17 -3.87
CA ARG A 89 -17.85 -0.83 -2.96
C ARG A 89 -16.74 0.11 -2.56
N HIS A 90 -16.42 0.08 -1.27
CA HIS A 90 -15.38 0.90 -0.70
C HIS A 90 -14.50 0.08 0.22
N THR A 91 -13.24 0.51 0.31
CA THR A 91 -12.20 -0.19 1.05
C THR A 91 -11.88 0.63 2.30
N PRO A 92 -12.08 0.10 3.51
CA PRO A 92 -11.45 0.66 4.68
C PRO A 92 -9.97 0.29 4.64
N VAL A 93 -9.13 1.28 4.85
CA VAL A 93 -7.70 1.13 5.08
C VAL A 93 -7.49 1.27 6.58
N PHE A 94 -6.75 0.34 7.17
CA PHE A 94 -6.42 0.37 8.59
C PHE A 94 -5.14 -0.42 8.86
N TYR A 95 -4.53 -0.21 10.03
CA TYR A 95 -3.36 -0.98 10.45
C TYR A 95 -3.75 -2.20 11.28
N ALA A 96 -3.23 -3.37 10.89
CA ALA A 96 -3.36 -4.60 11.66
C ALA A 96 -1.99 -5.02 12.22
N PRO A 97 -1.71 -4.80 13.51
CA PRO A 97 -0.57 -5.43 14.17
C PRO A 97 -0.91 -6.89 14.46
N LEU A 98 -0.09 -7.80 13.94
CA LEU A 98 -0.25 -9.24 14.01
C LEU A 98 1.05 -9.87 14.53
N LEU A 99 0.95 -10.85 15.42
CA LEU A 99 2.09 -11.65 15.88
C LEU A 99 2.49 -12.67 14.81
N ALA A 100 3.65 -13.30 14.98
CA ALA A 100 4.08 -14.42 14.13
C ALA A 100 3.03 -15.54 14.13
N PHE A 101 2.74 -16.09 12.95
CA PHE A 101 1.77 -17.18 12.75
C PHE A 101 0.41 -16.97 13.45
N SER A 102 -0.07 -15.73 13.50
CA SER A 102 -1.29 -15.38 14.21
C SER A 102 -2.39 -14.90 13.26
N TYR A 103 -3.58 -14.71 13.81
CA TYR A 103 -4.67 -14.01 13.14
C TYR A 103 -5.31 -13.03 14.11
N ARG A 104 -6.02 -12.03 13.57
CA ARG A 104 -6.89 -11.14 14.34
C ARG A 104 -8.21 -10.92 13.64
N GLN A 105 -9.26 -10.81 14.44
CA GLN A 105 -10.60 -10.48 13.95
C GLN A 105 -10.83 -8.98 14.12
N PHE A 106 -11.24 -8.34 13.04
CA PHE A 106 -11.70 -6.96 13.01
C PHE A 106 -13.18 -6.94 12.70
N ARG A 107 -13.89 -6.03 13.35
CA ARG A 107 -15.34 -5.90 13.27
C ARG A 107 -15.69 -4.49 12.80
N LEU A 108 -16.43 -4.41 11.71
CA LEU A 108 -16.93 -3.17 11.14
C LEU A 108 -18.41 -3.00 11.53
N ARG A 109 -18.71 -1.98 12.33
CA ARG A 109 -20.08 -1.66 12.78
C ARG A 109 -20.50 -0.29 12.26
N LYS A 110 -21.81 -0.07 12.11
CA LYS A 110 -22.35 1.28 11.91
C LYS A 110 -22.20 2.08 13.20
N THR A 111 -21.90 3.37 13.11
CA THR A 111 -21.81 4.27 14.26
C THR A 111 -22.28 5.68 13.87
N SER A 112 -22.67 6.49 14.85
CA SER A 112 -22.87 7.94 14.70
C SER A 112 -21.60 8.73 15.01
N GLU A 113 -20.57 8.10 15.59
CA GLU A 113 -19.32 8.75 15.95
C GLU A 113 -18.42 8.92 14.73
N ARG A 114 -17.91 10.14 14.54
CA ARG A 114 -16.92 10.42 13.50
C ARG A 114 -15.54 10.10 14.04
N ALA A 115 -14.77 9.28 13.31
CA ALA A 115 -13.40 8.97 13.68
C ALA A 115 -12.56 10.26 13.81
N ALA A 116 -11.69 10.29 14.83
CA ALA A 116 -10.77 11.40 15.07
C ALA A 116 -9.84 11.62 13.86
N PRO A 117 -9.41 12.87 13.60
CA PRO A 117 -8.36 13.11 12.63
C PRO A 117 -7.05 12.56 13.20
N SER A 118 -6.19 11.95 12.39
CA SER A 118 -4.76 12.34 12.43
C SER A 118 -3.86 11.52 11.52
N GLY A 119 -2.81 12.23 11.12
CA GLY A 119 -1.47 11.74 10.96
C GLY A 119 -0.85 12.30 9.71
N VAL A 120 -1.44 11.95 8.55
CA VAL A 120 -0.88 12.33 7.26
C VAL A 120 -1.49 13.61 6.74
N HIS A 121 -0.62 14.57 6.42
CA HIS A 121 -0.94 15.77 5.69
C HIS A 121 -0.30 15.71 4.31
N VAL A 122 -1.04 16.13 3.28
CA VAL A 122 -0.49 16.27 1.93
C VAL A 122 -0.66 17.72 1.50
N ASN A 123 0.31 18.56 1.87
CA ASN A 123 0.31 19.99 1.59
C ASN A 123 1.16 20.27 0.36
N ALA A 124 0.60 20.97 -0.64
CA ALA A 124 1.27 21.26 -1.90
C ALA A 124 1.92 20.02 -2.58
N GLY A 125 1.33 18.83 -2.40
CA GLY A 125 1.85 17.58 -2.95
C GLY A 125 2.99 16.93 -2.16
N ILE A 126 3.23 17.37 -0.92
CA ILE A 126 4.24 16.83 -0.01
C ILE A 126 3.52 16.02 1.09
N PRO A 127 3.60 14.68 1.06
CA PRO A 127 3.15 13.82 2.16
C PRO A 127 4.04 13.97 3.39
N GLU A 128 3.42 14.16 4.55
CA GLU A 128 4.08 14.31 5.84
C GLU A 128 3.26 13.63 6.94
N ASN A 129 3.93 12.90 7.83
CA ASN A 129 3.35 12.32 9.05
C ASN A 129 4.21 12.68 10.27
N GLU A 130 4.02 12.02 11.42
CA GLU A 130 4.83 12.27 12.63
C GLU A 130 6.31 11.88 12.50
N HIS A 131 6.67 10.97 11.58
CA HIS A 131 8.02 10.41 11.47
C HIS A 131 8.80 10.91 10.25
N GLY A 132 8.12 11.35 9.19
CA GLY A 132 8.79 11.68 7.96
C GLY A 132 8.01 12.58 7.02
N ARG A 133 8.78 13.32 6.20
CA ARG A 133 8.28 14.19 5.15
C ARG A 133 8.91 13.83 3.81
N VAL A 134 8.07 13.66 2.79
CA VAL A 134 8.47 13.23 1.44
C VAL A 134 8.45 14.41 0.49
N ILE A 135 9.62 14.75 -0.05
CA ILE A 135 9.81 15.89 -0.95
C ILE A 135 10.10 15.37 -2.34
N PHE A 136 9.40 15.90 -3.34
CA PHE A 136 9.62 15.56 -4.74
C PHE A 136 10.31 16.71 -5.47
N SER A 137 11.32 16.39 -6.28
CA SER A 137 11.91 17.37 -7.20
C SER A 137 11.13 17.42 -8.52
N ARG A 138 11.31 18.49 -9.28
CA ARG A 138 10.81 18.58 -10.67
C ARG A 138 11.42 17.52 -11.60
N LYS A 139 12.56 16.92 -11.23
CA LYS A 139 13.17 15.80 -11.98
C LYS A 139 12.57 14.44 -11.58
N GLY A 140 11.65 14.39 -10.62
CA GLY A 140 11.06 13.13 -10.14
C GLY A 140 11.96 12.34 -9.19
N THR A 141 12.97 12.98 -8.61
CA THR A 141 13.75 12.42 -7.50
C THR A 141 13.04 12.65 -6.18
N VAL A 142 13.25 11.73 -5.24
CA VAL A 142 12.61 11.74 -3.92
C VAL A 142 13.63 12.09 -2.85
N GLY A 143 13.28 13.04 -1.99
CA GLY A 143 13.93 13.31 -0.72
C GLY A 143 13.03 12.84 0.42
N ILE A 144 13.61 12.20 1.44
CA ILE A 144 12.90 11.83 2.66
C ILE A 144 13.62 12.51 3.81
N PHE A 145 12.89 13.37 4.53
CA PHE A 145 13.35 13.94 5.79
C PHE A 145 12.82 13.07 6.93
N ASP A 146 13.72 12.41 7.65
CA ASP A 146 13.43 11.65 8.86
C ASP A 146 13.37 12.64 10.03
N GLN A 147 12.17 12.80 10.59
CA GLN A 147 11.91 13.75 11.67
C GLN A 147 12.37 13.20 13.02
N ASP A 148 12.34 11.88 13.21
CA ASP A 148 12.82 11.24 14.44
C ASP A 148 14.34 11.45 14.58
N ALA A 149 15.07 11.34 13.46
CA ALA A 149 16.53 11.53 13.43
C ALA A 149 16.97 12.95 13.06
N GLY A 150 16.05 13.85 12.72
CA GLY A 150 16.32 15.23 12.34
C GLY A 150 17.21 15.38 11.09
N ARG A 151 17.19 14.43 10.16
CA ARG A 151 18.11 14.41 9.00
C ARG A 151 17.48 13.84 7.74
N TYR A 152 18.09 14.17 6.60
CA TYR A 152 17.70 13.61 5.32
C TYR A 152 18.24 12.19 5.14
N VAL A 153 17.36 11.24 4.79
CA VAL A 153 17.74 9.88 4.36
C VAL A 153 18.40 9.93 2.98
N PHE A 154 17.80 10.71 2.07
CA PHE A 154 18.38 11.08 0.78
C PHE A 154 18.67 12.57 0.79
N ARG A 155 19.94 12.97 0.57
CA ARG A 155 20.40 14.36 0.67
C ARG A 155 19.58 15.31 -0.21
N GLY A 156 18.60 15.98 0.40
CA GLY A 156 17.68 16.85 -0.31
C GLY A 156 16.96 16.13 -1.46
N SER A 157 16.16 16.86 -2.23
CA SER A 157 15.44 16.33 -3.38
C SER A 157 16.36 15.92 -4.56
N THR A 158 17.63 15.55 -4.32
CA THR A 158 18.66 15.39 -5.37
C THR A 158 19.17 13.96 -5.56
N GLY A 159 18.76 12.97 -4.76
CA GLY A 159 19.40 11.64 -4.80
C GLY A 159 18.52 10.39 -4.75
N GLY A 160 17.31 10.43 -4.20
CA GLY A 160 16.49 9.22 -4.04
C GLY A 160 15.66 8.88 -5.27
N ALA A 161 15.43 7.57 -5.50
CA ALA A 161 14.47 7.03 -6.47
C ALA A 161 14.58 7.59 -7.90
N ARG A 162 15.82 7.70 -8.41
CA ARG A 162 16.10 8.08 -9.80
C ARG A 162 15.50 7.03 -10.74
N ALA A 163 14.68 7.48 -11.69
CA ALA A 163 14.22 6.64 -12.80
C ALA A 163 15.16 6.82 -13.98
N VAL A 164 15.80 5.73 -14.39
CA VAL A 164 16.83 5.71 -15.43
C VAL A 164 16.49 4.66 -16.48
N VAL A 165 16.99 4.86 -17.69
CA VAL A 165 17.02 3.87 -18.76
C VAL A 165 18.44 3.38 -18.86
N LEU A 166 18.61 2.08 -18.77
CA LEU A 166 19.90 1.42 -18.92
C LEU A 166 19.97 0.82 -20.32
N ASN A 167 21.14 0.92 -20.95
CA ASN A 167 21.43 0.22 -22.19
C ASN A 167 21.44 -1.27 -21.93
N ASP A 168 20.63 -2.01 -22.68
CA ASP A 168 20.63 -3.47 -22.71
C ASP A 168 21.09 -3.90 -24.11
N PRO A 169 22.39 -4.17 -24.31
CA PRO A 169 22.92 -4.67 -25.57
C PRO A 169 22.71 -6.18 -25.74
N SER A 170 22.03 -6.84 -24.80
CA SER A 170 22.03 -8.29 -24.69
C SER A 170 20.97 -8.96 -25.58
N ASP A 171 21.18 -10.24 -25.89
CA ASP A 171 20.19 -11.06 -26.58
C ASP A 171 19.12 -11.57 -25.60
N THR A 172 18.16 -12.36 -26.10
CA THR A 172 17.08 -12.95 -25.28
C THR A 172 17.57 -13.74 -24.07
N TRP A 173 18.83 -14.16 -24.05
CA TRP A 173 19.43 -15.02 -23.04
C TRP A 173 20.47 -14.30 -22.18
N SER A 174 20.73 -13.03 -22.50
CA SER A 174 21.69 -12.15 -21.84
C SER A 174 23.04 -12.81 -21.55
N HIS A 175 23.54 -13.63 -22.49
CA HIS A 175 24.77 -14.39 -22.28
C HIS A 175 25.93 -13.45 -21.92
N ASN A 176 26.57 -13.72 -20.78
CA ASN A 176 27.73 -12.97 -20.27
C ASN A 176 27.49 -11.48 -19.97
N VAL A 177 26.24 -11.01 -19.90
CA VAL A 177 25.91 -9.68 -19.38
C VAL A 177 25.60 -9.80 -17.89
N VAL A 178 26.46 -9.21 -17.04
CA VAL A 178 26.39 -9.36 -15.58
C VAL A 178 25.84 -8.11 -14.89
N PRO A 179 26.36 -6.89 -15.16
CA PRO A 179 25.68 -5.65 -14.75
C PRO A 179 25.16 -4.81 -15.92
N TYR A 180 23.88 -4.44 -15.86
CA TYR A 180 23.34 -3.30 -16.61
C TYR A 180 23.75 -2.02 -15.88
N SER A 181 24.77 -1.32 -16.39
CA SER A 181 25.36 -0.16 -15.71
C SER A 181 25.46 1.09 -16.59
N ASP A 182 25.26 0.92 -17.89
CA ASP A 182 25.30 2.01 -18.86
C ASP A 182 23.98 2.78 -18.86
N GLU A 183 23.94 3.88 -18.11
CA GLU A 183 22.80 4.80 -18.06
C GLU A 183 22.75 5.67 -19.32
N ILE A 184 21.81 5.38 -20.21
CA ILE A 184 21.62 6.14 -21.46
C ILE A 184 20.62 7.28 -21.31
N TYR A 185 19.78 7.26 -20.26
CA TYR A 185 18.82 8.32 -20.01
C TYR A 185 18.36 8.37 -18.54
N THR A 186 18.05 9.57 -18.05
CA THR A 186 17.34 9.79 -16.78
C THR A 186 16.01 10.47 -17.07
N PHE A 187 14.91 9.91 -16.56
CA PHE A 187 13.61 10.57 -16.62
C PHE A 187 13.66 11.93 -15.92
N GLY A 188 13.17 12.96 -16.62
CA GLY A 188 13.01 14.31 -16.09
C GLY A 188 11.54 14.75 -16.10
N SER A 189 11.30 16.00 -15.71
CA SER A 189 10.01 16.67 -15.84
C SER A 189 8.83 15.88 -15.25
N ALA A 190 8.95 15.53 -13.97
CA ALA A 190 7.89 14.80 -13.28
C ALA A 190 6.66 15.67 -13.05
N ALA A 191 5.50 15.12 -13.35
CA ALA A 191 4.19 15.67 -12.98
C ALA A 191 3.67 14.96 -11.74
N PHE A 192 2.96 15.69 -10.88
CA PHE A 192 2.47 15.19 -9.60
C PHE A 192 0.97 15.37 -9.50
N ASN A 193 0.28 14.32 -9.05
CA ASN A 193 -1.14 14.38 -8.74
C ASN A 193 -1.38 13.85 -7.32
N VAL A 194 -2.11 14.59 -6.50
CA VAL A 194 -2.46 14.14 -5.16
C VAL A 194 -3.73 13.29 -5.25
N LEU A 195 -3.57 11.98 -5.09
CA LEU A 195 -4.67 11.03 -5.18
C LEU A 195 -5.45 10.91 -3.87
N GLU A 196 -4.76 11.00 -2.73
CA GLU A 196 -5.40 10.87 -1.41
C GLU A 196 -4.87 11.94 -0.44
N ARG A 197 -5.81 12.62 0.23
CA ARG A 197 -5.58 13.58 1.32
C ARG A 197 -6.43 13.21 2.52
N ARG A 198 -6.18 12.04 3.11
CA ARG A 198 -7.00 11.51 4.19
C ARG A 198 -6.13 11.26 5.43
N PRO A 199 -6.71 11.30 6.65
CA PRO A 199 -5.92 11.35 7.87
C PRO A 199 -4.97 10.16 8.07
N LEU A 200 -5.39 8.96 7.67
CA LEU A 200 -4.58 7.76 7.83
C LEU A 200 -3.56 7.56 6.70
N ARG A 201 -3.87 7.99 5.47
CA ARG A 201 -3.02 7.76 4.29
C ARG A 201 -3.07 8.93 3.31
N GLY A 202 -1.89 9.38 2.94
CA GLY A 202 -1.64 10.29 1.83
C GLY A 202 -1.04 9.53 0.65
N ARG A 203 -1.49 9.85 -0.57
CA ARG A 203 -0.99 9.24 -1.81
C ARG A 203 -0.76 10.30 -2.86
N VAL A 204 0.44 10.30 -3.42
CA VAL A 204 0.84 11.20 -4.51
C VAL A 204 1.35 10.36 -5.67
N ARG A 205 0.71 10.51 -6.83
CA ARG A 205 1.16 9.91 -8.07
C ARG A 205 2.20 10.79 -8.73
N MET A 206 3.33 10.21 -9.06
CA MET A 206 4.37 10.79 -9.90
C MET A 206 4.27 10.18 -11.30
N HIS A 207 4.10 11.02 -12.31
CA HIS A 207 4.11 10.61 -13.73
C HIS A 207 5.37 11.14 -14.40
N ARG A 208 6.04 10.28 -15.16
CA ARG A 208 7.25 10.61 -15.94
C ARG A 208 7.11 10.03 -17.33
N ARG A 209 7.65 10.72 -18.34
CA ARG A 209 7.65 10.26 -19.74
C ARG A 209 9.02 10.41 -20.37
N HIS A 210 9.33 9.49 -21.28
CA HIS A 210 10.49 9.54 -22.15
C HIS A 210 10.14 8.85 -23.46
N SER A 211 10.16 9.59 -24.56
CA SER A 211 9.69 9.10 -25.86
C SER A 211 8.29 8.48 -25.69
N ASP A 212 8.07 7.25 -26.15
CA ASP A 212 6.79 6.52 -25.99
C ASP A 212 6.68 5.73 -24.67
N SER A 213 7.66 5.86 -23.78
CA SER A 213 7.65 5.21 -22.45
C SER A 213 7.06 6.13 -21.39
N ALA A 214 6.21 5.56 -20.54
CA ALA A 214 5.64 6.23 -19.37
C ALA A 214 5.95 5.42 -18.10
N LEU A 215 6.29 6.14 -17.03
CA LEU A 215 6.49 5.56 -15.70
C LEU A 215 5.59 6.29 -14.71
N GLU A 216 4.67 5.55 -14.11
CA GLU A 216 3.85 6.02 -13.00
C GLU A 216 4.35 5.40 -11.70
N THR A 217 4.36 6.19 -10.63
CA THR A 217 4.70 5.69 -9.29
C THR A 217 3.83 6.38 -8.27
N ASP A 218 3.08 5.59 -7.51
CA ASP A 218 2.30 6.06 -6.39
C ASP A 218 3.10 5.98 -5.10
N TRP A 219 3.41 7.15 -4.54
CA TRP A 219 4.07 7.30 -3.27
C TRP A 219 3.02 7.39 -2.16
N ILE A 220 3.06 6.43 -1.24
CA ILE A 220 2.04 6.24 -0.21
C ILE A 220 2.69 6.37 1.16
N LEU A 221 2.23 7.36 1.93
CA LEU A 221 2.61 7.57 3.32
C LEU A 221 1.41 7.38 4.22
N TYR A 222 1.63 6.77 5.37
CA TYR A 222 0.60 6.45 6.34
C TYR A 222 0.90 7.06 7.70
N ALA A 223 -0.14 7.33 8.50
CA ALA A 223 0.00 7.81 9.86
C ALA A 223 0.73 6.76 10.73
N GLY A 224 1.69 7.20 11.56
CA GLY A 224 2.47 6.32 12.44
C GLY A 224 3.44 5.38 11.73
N SER A 225 3.62 5.52 10.41
CA SER A 225 4.56 4.72 9.63
C SER A 225 5.91 5.40 9.52
N ARG A 226 6.99 4.63 9.70
CA ARG A 226 8.35 5.05 9.33
C ARG A 226 8.73 4.64 7.91
N THR A 227 7.83 3.96 7.21
CA THR A 227 8.05 3.44 5.86
C THR A 227 7.24 4.24 4.85
N LEU A 228 7.91 4.61 3.76
CA LEU A 228 7.30 5.12 2.53
C LEU A 228 7.11 3.97 1.55
N GLU A 229 5.91 3.78 1.03
CA GLU A 229 5.59 2.75 0.05
C GLU A 229 5.58 3.36 -1.37
N ALA A 230 6.08 2.60 -2.35
CA ALA A 230 6.04 2.93 -3.76
C ALA A 230 5.33 1.81 -4.53
N ARG A 231 4.28 2.14 -5.29
CA ARG A 231 3.58 1.22 -6.20
C ARG A 231 3.77 1.72 -7.64
N CYS A 232 4.29 0.87 -8.52
CA CYS A 232 4.49 1.15 -9.95
C CYS A 232 3.48 0.36 -10.79
#